data_AF-A0A417QW32-F1
#
_entry.id   AF-A0A417QW32-F1
#
_cell.length_a   1.000
_cell.length_b   1.000
_cell.length_c   1.000
_cell.angle_alpha   90.00
_cell.angle_beta   90.00
_cell.angle_gamma   90.00
#
_symmetry.space_group_name_H-M   'P 1'
#
loop_
_entity.id
_entity.type
_entity.pdbx_description
1 polymer ?
#
loop_
_entity_poly.entity_id
_entity_poly.type
_entity_poly.pdbx_seq_one_letter_code
_entity_poly.pdbx_strand_id
1 'polypeptide(L)'
;MKRKKVSTLIAAALALTMTVCSSSTAIATSELTAESKPATQYTIDANQEVYALLDFEDTAEFENATKGLLASPDTLDICDENGKVVWSQTAYAFLD
;
A
#
# COMPACT_ATOMS: atom_id res chain seq x y z
N MET A 1 33.92 15.39 52.62
CA MET A 1 34.34 14.23 51.78
C MET A 1 33.20 13.54 51.01
N LYS A 2 31.92 13.63 51.41
CA LYS A 2 30.79 12.93 50.73
C LYS A 2 30.42 13.49 49.34
N ARG A 3 30.42 14.82 49.15
CA ARG A 3 30.01 15.45 47.87
C ARG A 3 30.96 15.16 46.69
N LYS A 4 32.27 15.04 46.97
CA LYS A 4 33.28 14.72 45.95
C LYS A 4 33.11 13.30 45.40
N LYS A 5 32.78 12.32 46.27
CA LYS A 5 32.55 10.92 45.87
C LYS A 5 31.29 10.75 45.00
N VAL A 6 30.24 11.51 45.29
CA VAL A 6 28.99 11.51 44.49
C VAL A 6 29.22 12.11 43.10
N SER A 7 30.00 13.20 43.01
CA SER A 7 30.33 13.83 41.72
C SER A 7 31.20 12.92 40.83
N THR A 8 32.11 12.14 41.42
CA THR A 8 32.95 11.18 40.68
C THR A 8 32.14 9.95 40.21
N LEU A 9 31.16 9.50 41.00
CA LEU A 9 30.26 8.39 40.61
C LEU A 9 29.30 8.76 39.47
N ILE A 10 28.84 10.02 39.42
CA ILE A 10 27.97 10.49 38.33
C ILE A 10 28.77 10.66 37.02
N ALA A 11 30.03 11.12 37.09
CA ALA A 11 30.89 11.24 35.92
C ALA A 11 31.28 9.87 35.32
N ALA A 12 31.48 8.84 36.16
CA ALA A 12 31.77 7.48 35.71
C ALA A 12 30.55 6.79 35.07
N ALA A 13 29.34 7.09 35.55
CA ALA A 13 28.10 6.57 34.96
C ALA A 13 27.79 7.20 33.59
N LEU A 14 28.15 8.48 33.38
CA LEU A 14 27.92 9.16 32.11
C LEU A 14 28.88 8.68 31.01
N ALA A 15 30.12 8.30 31.36
CA ALA A 15 31.10 7.81 30.41
C ALA A 15 30.82 6.39 29.86
N LEU A 16 29.95 5.61 30.51
CA LEU A 16 29.62 4.23 30.07
C LEU A 16 28.47 4.17 29.05
N THR A 17 27.82 5.29 28.74
CA THR A 17 26.65 5.33 27.83
C THR A 17 26.99 5.69 26.38
N MET A 18 28.27 5.95 26.07
CA MET A 18 28.70 6.43 24.74
C MET A 18 29.36 5.36 23.84
N THR A 19 29.33 4.07 24.19
CA THR A 19 29.98 3.00 23.41
C THR A 19 29.00 2.00 22.79
N VAL A 20 27.80 2.44 22.41
CA VAL A 20 26.89 1.62 21.59
C VAL A 20 26.35 2.47 20.44
N CYS A 21 27.24 2.94 19.57
CA CYS A 21 26.82 3.42 18.25
C CYS A 21 27.93 3.16 17.21
N SER A 22 28.41 1.92 17.15
CA SER A 22 29.17 1.45 15.98
C SER A 22 28.79 0.02 15.61
N SER A 23 27.59 -0.41 15.99
CA SER A 23 26.94 -1.53 15.33
C SER A 23 26.48 -1.01 13.97
N SER A 24 27.36 -1.07 12.97
CA SER A 24 26.95 -1.07 11.58
C SER A 24 26.06 -2.28 11.37
N THR A 25 24.77 -2.14 11.69
CA THR A 25 23.75 -3.03 11.14
C THR A 25 23.87 -2.86 9.64
N ALA A 26 24.49 -3.85 8.99
CA ALA A 26 24.41 -4.00 7.56
C ALA A 26 22.93 -4.04 7.24
N ILE A 27 22.37 -2.90 6.82
CA ILE A 27 21.04 -2.86 6.25
C ILE A 27 21.20 -3.67 4.97
N ALA A 28 20.74 -4.92 5.01
CA ALA A 28 20.62 -5.73 3.81
C ALA A 28 19.70 -4.94 2.88
N THR A 29 20.29 -4.28 1.89
CA THR A 29 19.55 -3.62 0.82
C THR A 29 18.84 -4.74 0.06
N SER A 30 17.58 -4.99 0.40
CA SER A 30 16.74 -5.88 -0.38
C SER A 30 16.69 -5.36 -1.81
N GLU A 31 17.12 -6.17 -2.76
CA GLU A 31 17.03 -5.82 -4.18
C GLU A 31 15.55 -5.63 -4.54
N LEU A 32 15.24 -4.48 -5.13
CA LEU A 32 13.90 -4.18 -5.60
C LEU A 32 13.68 -4.87 -6.94
N THR A 33 12.67 -5.74 -7.01
CA THR A 33 12.25 -6.40 -8.24
C THR A 33 11.02 -5.67 -8.82
N ALA A 34 10.87 -5.70 -10.15
CA ALA A 34 9.72 -5.12 -10.84
C ALA A 34 8.44 -5.99 -10.74
N GLU A 35 8.51 -7.11 -10.03
CA GLU A 35 7.42 -8.07 -9.91
C GLU A 35 6.30 -7.52 -8.99
N SER A 36 5.06 -7.68 -9.44
CA SER A 36 3.90 -7.39 -8.59
C SER A 36 3.76 -8.46 -7.52
N LYS A 37 3.67 -8.04 -6.26
CA LYS A 37 3.58 -8.94 -5.11
C LYS A 37 2.11 -9.15 -4.71
N PRO A 38 1.76 -10.33 -4.17
CA PRO A 38 0.44 -10.53 -3.60
C PRO A 38 0.21 -9.59 -2.41
N ALA A 39 -1.06 -9.32 -2.10
CA ALA A 39 -1.43 -8.57 -0.91
C ALA A 39 -0.92 -9.27 0.35
N THR A 40 -0.30 -8.52 1.26
CA THR A 40 0.09 -9.03 2.58
C THR A 40 -1.14 -9.21 3.46
N GLN A 41 -1.02 -9.97 4.56
CA GLN A 41 -2.12 -10.10 5.53
C GLN A 41 -2.60 -8.74 6.04
N TYR A 42 -1.68 -7.81 6.35
CA TYR A 42 -2.03 -6.45 6.78
C TYR A 42 -2.84 -5.69 5.71
N THR A 43 -2.52 -5.86 4.44
CA THR A 43 -3.26 -5.25 3.33
C THR A 43 -4.66 -5.86 3.18
N ILE A 44 -4.76 -7.18 3.34
CA ILE A 44 -6.04 -7.90 3.30
C ILE A 44 -6.95 -7.45 4.44
N ASP A 45 -6.44 -7.40 5.66
CA ASP A 45 -7.19 -7.00 6.85
C ASP A 45 -7.70 -5.56 6.70
N ALA A 46 -6.85 -4.63 6.25
CA ALA A 46 -7.26 -3.24 6.01
C ALA A 46 -8.35 -3.11 4.92
N ASN A 47 -8.26 -3.89 3.83
CA ASN A 47 -9.31 -3.90 2.82
C ASN A 47 -10.62 -4.50 3.37
N GLN A 48 -10.55 -5.52 4.23
CA GLN A 48 -11.73 -6.10 4.89
C GLN A 48 -12.40 -5.09 5.84
N GLU A 49 -11.63 -4.27 6.56
CA GLU A 49 -12.15 -3.19 7.39
C GLU A 49 -12.92 -2.15 6.56
N VAL A 50 -12.43 -1.80 5.37
CA VAL A 50 -13.16 -0.92 4.44
C VAL A 50 -14.45 -1.59 3.96
N TYR A 51 -14.40 -2.89 3.65
CA TYR A 51 -15.58 -3.65 3.25
C TYR A 51 -16.67 -3.66 4.33
N ALA A 52 -16.29 -3.79 5.61
CA ALA A 52 -17.22 -3.79 6.73
C ALA A 52 -17.84 -2.41 7.04
N LEU A 53 -17.17 -1.32 6.62
CA LEU A 53 -17.61 0.05 6.90
C LEU A 53 -18.65 0.57 5.89
N LEU A 54 -18.56 0.14 4.63
CA LEU A 54 -19.39 0.65 3.55
C LEU A 54 -20.66 -0.21 3.37
N ASP A 55 -21.75 0.44 2.96
CA ASP A 55 -23.02 -0.23 2.67
C ASP A 55 -23.03 -0.73 1.21
N PHE A 56 -22.49 -1.93 0.99
CA PHE A 56 -22.49 -2.56 -0.34
C PHE A 56 -23.83 -3.19 -0.73
N GLU A 57 -24.78 -3.27 0.20
CA GLU A 57 -26.14 -3.75 -0.10
C GLU A 57 -26.97 -2.65 -0.79
N ASP A 58 -26.57 -1.37 -0.69
CA ASP A 58 -27.14 -0.29 -1.49
C ASP A 58 -26.65 -0.37 -2.95
N THR A 59 -27.50 -0.92 -3.81
CA THR A 59 -27.23 -1.10 -5.24
C THR A 59 -27.83 0.00 -6.12
N ALA A 60 -28.33 1.10 -5.55
CA ALA A 60 -28.99 2.16 -6.31
C ALA A 60 -28.13 2.75 -7.43
N GLU A 61 -26.81 2.82 -7.24
CA GLU A 61 -25.87 3.27 -8.27
C GLU A 61 -25.82 2.33 -9.48
N PHE A 62 -25.94 1.01 -9.31
CA PHE A 62 -26.01 0.07 -10.44
C PHE A 62 -27.30 0.25 -11.26
N GLU A 63 -28.42 0.47 -10.58
CA GLU A 63 -29.68 0.77 -11.25
C GLU A 63 -29.58 2.09 -12.01
N ASN A 64 -29.05 3.15 -11.38
CA ASN A 64 -28.89 4.45 -12.00
C ASN A 64 -27.93 4.43 -13.20
N ALA A 65 -26.84 3.66 -13.12
CA ALA A 65 -25.87 3.52 -14.21
C ALA A 65 -26.45 2.85 -15.46
N THR A 66 -27.42 1.96 -15.29
CA THR A 66 -28.02 1.17 -16.39
C THR A 66 -29.38 1.71 -16.85
N LYS A 67 -30.00 2.60 -16.07
CA LYS A 67 -31.32 3.15 -16.35
C LYS A 67 -31.35 3.93 -17.65
N GLY A 68 -32.17 3.46 -18.59
CA GLY A 68 -32.34 4.11 -19.90
C GLY A 68 -31.21 3.83 -20.90
N LEU A 69 -30.35 2.84 -20.64
CA LEU A 69 -29.35 2.38 -21.60
C LEU A 69 -30.02 1.94 -22.91
N LEU A 70 -29.59 2.53 -24.02
CA LEU A 70 -30.13 2.25 -25.36
C LEU A 70 -29.40 1.10 -26.05
N ALA A 71 -28.07 1.06 -25.90
CA ALA A 71 -27.21 0.03 -26.46
C ALA A 71 -25.89 -0.02 -25.69
N SER A 72 -25.38 -1.23 -25.51
CA SER A 72 -23.99 -1.50 -25.14
C SER A 72 -23.49 -2.61 -26.06
N PRO A 73 -22.33 -2.47 -26.70
CA PRO A 73 -21.73 -3.58 -27.44
C PRO A 73 -21.23 -4.66 -26.48
N ASP A 74 -21.12 -5.90 -26.97
CA ASP A 74 -20.53 -7.01 -26.20
C ASP A 74 -19.04 -6.79 -25.92
N THR A 75 -18.34 -6.09 -26.83
CA THR A 75 -16.96 -5.64 -26.68
C THR A 75 -16.80 -4.23 -27.26
N LEU A 76 -16.00 -3.39 -26.58
CA LEU A 76 -15.70 -2.03 -27.04
C LEU A 76 -14.20 -1.80 -27.13
N ASP A 77 -13.68 -1.95 -28.34
CA ASP A 77 -12.32 -1.53 -28.71
C ASP A 77 -12.41 -0.41 -29.76
N ILE A 78 -11.75 0.71 -29.47
CA ILE A 78 -11.63 1.85 -30.39
C ILE A 78 -10.22 1.85 -30.95
N CYS A 79 -10.10 1.84 -32.27
CA CYS A 79 -8.82 1.87 -32.98
C CYS A 79 -8.57 3.21 -33.66
N ASP A 80 -7.30 3.59 -33.80
CA ASP A 80 -6.89 4.68 -34.68
C ASP A 80 -6.96 4.29 -36.17
N GLU A 81 -6.62 5.23 -37.05
CA GLU A 81 -6.63 5.04 -38.51
C GLU A 81 -5.71 3.91 -39.01
N ASN A 82 -4.70 3.54 -38.21
CA ASN A 82 -3.75 2.47 -38.51
C ASN A 82 -4.18 1.12 -37.92
N GLY A 83 -5.35 1.05 -37.27
CA GLY A 83 -5.88 -0.14 -36.63
C GLY A 83 -5.30 -0.43 -35.25
N LYS A 84 -4.52 0.49 -34.65
CA LYS A 84 -4.01 0.32 -33.29
C LYS A 84 -5.11 0.66 -32.29
N VAL A 85 -5.34 -0.22 -31.32
CA VAL A 85 -6.26 0.03 -30.21
C VAL A 85 -5.78 1.24 -29.39
N VAL A 86 -6.67 2.22 -29.22
CA VAL A 86 -6.47 3.43 -28.41
C VAL A 86 -7.35 3.44 -27.16
N TRP A 87 -8.44 2.67 -27.16
CA TRP A 87 -9.26 2.43 -25.98
C TRP A 87 -9.82 1.01 -26.04
N SER A 88 -9.84 0.30 -24.91
CA SER A 88 -10.39 -1.05 -24.81
C SER A 88 -11.11 -1.22 -23.48
N GLN A 89 -12.42 -1.51 -23.55
CA GLN A 89 -13.18 -1.96 -22.39
C GLN A 89 -12.76 -3.38 -21.99
N THR A 90 -12.38 -4.21 -22.95
CA THR A 90 -11.94 -5.61 -22.74
C THR A 90 -10.79 -5.72 -21.74
N ALA A 91 -9.93 -4.71 -21.64
CA ALA A 91 -8.85 -4.65 -20.65
C ALA A 91 -9.34 -4.66 -19.19
N TYR A 92 -10.61 -4.36 -18.95
CA TYR A 92 -11.25 -4.31 -17.63
C TYR A 92 -12.15 -5.53 -17.34
N ALA A 93 -12.17 -6.55 -18.21
CA ALA A 93 -13.02 -7.74 -18.06
C ALA A 93 -12.74 -8.58 -16.80
N PHE A 94 -11.70 -8.25 -16.02
CA PHE A 94 -11.44 -8.84 -14.71
C PHE A 94 -12.34 -8.29 -13.59
N LEU A 95 -13.13 -7.24 -13.86
CA LEU A 95 -14.09 -6.62 -12.94
C LEU A 95 -15.54 -7.08 -13.15
N ASP A 96 -15.83 -7.71 -14.30
CA ASP A 96 -17.18 -8.17 -14.67
C ASP A 96 -17.62 -9.43 -13.89
#